data_AF-A0A132N7U4-F1
#
_entry.id   AF-A0A132N7U4-F1
#
_cell.length_a   1.000
_cell.length_b   1.000
_cell.length_c   1.000
_cell.angle_alpha   90.00
_cell.angle_beta   90.00
_cell.angle_gamma   90.00
#
_symmetry.space_group_name_H-M   'P 1'
#
loop_
_entity.id
_entity.type
_entity.pdbx_description
1 polymer ?
#
loop_
_entity_poly.entity_id
_entity_poly.type
_entity_poly.pdbx_seq_one_letter_code
_entity_poly.pdbx_strand_id
1 'polypeptide(L)'
;MAYAIGADDLPVSYSPRLREWGIQYRDGVSINMIEYCPWCGKKLPKDLRDEWVERAEKLGLSLWDVEDHPEKFPPEMLDDRWWKEAGL
;
A
#
# COMPACT_ATOMS: atom_id res chain seq x y z
N MET A 1 -21.53 -8.84 0.12
CA MET A 1 -21.59 -8.53 1.57
C MET A 1 -21.73 -9.76 2.46
N ALA A 2 -22.52 -10.79 2.10
CA ALA A 2 -22.66 -12.01 2.93
C ALA A 2 -21.33 -12.69 3.33
N TYR A 3 -20.32 -12.63 2.45
CA TYR A 3 -19.00 -13.21 2.69
C TYR A 3 -18.18 -12.45 3.75
N ALA A 4 -18.22 -11.11 3.75
CA ALA A 4 -17.50 -10.28 4.73
C ALA A 4 -18.04 -10.43 6.17
N ILE A 5 -19.19 -11.08 6.32
CA ILE A 5 -19.85 -11.35 7.62
C ILE A 5 -19.57 -12.79 8.08
N GLY A 6 -19.13 -13.69 7.19
CA GLY A 6 -19.03 -15.13 7.46
C GLY A 6 -17.60 -15.69 7.55
N ALA A 7 -16.58 -14.87 7.29
CA ALA A 7 -15.18 -15.27 7.46
C ALA A 7 -14.63 -14.69 8.78
N ASP A 8 -13.89 -15.50 9.53
CA ASP A 8 -13.13 -15.06 10.72
C ASP A 8 -11.89 -14.22 10.34
N ASP A 9 -11.65 -13.97 9.04
CA ASP A 9 -10.61 -13.09 8.55
C ASP A 9 -11.12 -11.65 8.35
N LEU A 10 -10.27 -10.68 8.71
CA LEU A 10 -10.51 -9.29 8.37
C LEU A 10 -9.76 -9.03 7.05
N PRO A 11 -10.43 -8.88 5.89
CA PRO A 11 -9.77 -8.71 4.59
C PRO A 11 -9.09 -7.35 4.41
N VAL A 12 -8.86 -6.60 5.50
CA VAL A 12 -8.24 -5.28 5.49
C VAL A 12 -6.73 -5.44 5.55
N SER A 13 -6.04 -4.95 4.53
CA SER A 13 -4.58 -4.91 4.44
C SER A 13 -4.06 -3.48 4.47
N TYR A 14 -2.84 -3.30 4.99
CA TYR A 14 -2.11 -2.05 4.97
C TYR A 14 -0.77 -2.23 4.26
N SER A 15 -0.48 -1.37 3.29
CA SER A 15 0.82 -1.28 2.62
C SER A 15 1.63 -0.16 3.27
N PRO A 16 2.63 -0.47 4.13
CA PRO A 16 3.45 0.55 4.79
C PRO A 16 4.26 1.36 3.78
N ARG A 17 4.72 0.73 2.70
CA ARG A 17 5.48 1.36 1.62
C ARG A 17 4.75 2.52 0.96
N LEU A 18 3.45 2.33 0.71
CA LEU A 18 2.62 3.29 -0.04
C LEU A 18 1.68 4.09 0.86
N ARG A 19 1.63 3.79 2.17
CA ARG A 19 0.65 4.34 3.12
C ARG A 19 -0.79 4.14 2.62
N GLU A 20 -1.08 2.92 2.19
CA GLU A 20 -2.35 2.55 1.57
C GLU A 20 -3.10 1.54 2.44
N TRP A 21 -4.40 1.75 2.59
CA TRP A 21 -5.32 0.80 3.21
C TRP A 21 -6.22 0.22 2.12
N GLY A 22 -6.45 -1.09 2.16
CA GLY A 22 -7.25 -1.75 1.16
C GLY A 22 -8.00 -2.96 1.69
N ILE A 23 -9.09 -3.32 1.03
CA ILE A 23 -9.81 -4.57 1.23
C ILE A 23 -9.42 -5.52 0.10
N GLN A 24 -8.81 -6.65 0.43
CA GLN A 24 -8.45 -7.67 -0.55
C GLN A 24 -9.69 -8.42 -1.00
N TYR A 25 -9.87 -8.53 -2.32
CA TYR A 25 -10.87 -9.42 -2.88
C TYR A 25 -10.36 -10.86 -2.92
N ARG A 26 -11.30 -11.82 -3.01
CA ARG A 26 -10.96 -13.26 -3.03
C ARG A 26 -10.23 -13.70 -4.31
N ASP A 27 -10.15 -12.84 -5.32
CA ASP A 27 -9.41 -13.13 -6.56
C ASP A 27 -7.89 -13.03 -6.37
N GLY A 28 -7.43 -12.49 -5.23
CA GLY A 28 -6.01 -12.36 -4.88
C GLY A 28 -5.25 -11.29 -5.66
N VAL A 29 -5.94 -10.55 -6.54
CA VAL A 29 -5.31 -9.56 -7.44
C VAL A 29 -5.92 -8.18 -7.23
N SER A 30 -7.22 -8.13 -6.95
CA SER A 30 -7.95 -6.88 -6.81
C SER A 30 -7.94 -6.40 -5.36
N ILE A 31 -7.73 -5.10 -5.17
CA ILE A 31 -7.81 -4.44 -3.87
C ILE A 31 -8.76 -3.24 -4.00
N ASN A 32 -9.71 -3.12 -3.07
CA ASN A 32 -10.52 -1.92 -2.94
C ASN A 32 -9.86 -0.94 -1.97
N MET A 33 -9.51 0.25 -2.44
CA MET A 33 -8.87 1.26 -1.61
C MET A 33 -9.83 1.84 -0.57
N ILE A 34 -9.34 1.94 0.67
CA ILE A 34 -10.05 2.56 1.78
C ILE A 34 -9.53 4.00 1.94
N GLU A 35 -10.39 4.98 1.67
CA GLU A 35 -10.05 6.41 1.84
C GLU A 35 -10.51 6.99 3.19
N TYR A 36 -11.46 6.33 3.84
CA TYR A 36 -12.04 6.75 5.12
C TYR A 36 -11.98 5.60 6.12
N CYS A 37 -11.59 5.91 7.35
CA CYS A 37 -11.54 4.94 8.43
C CYS A 37 -12.92 4.29 8.63
N PRO A 38 -13.05 2.95 8.50
CA PRO A 38 -14.35 2.29 8.58
C PRO A 38 -14.94 2.29 10.00
N TRP A 39 -14.16 2.65 11.02
CA TRP A 39 -14.62 2.70 12.42
C TRP A 39 -15.04 4.09 12.88
N CYS A 40 -14.34 5.15 12.47
CA CYS A 40 -14.61 6.51 12.94
C CYS A 40 -14.99 7.50 11.85
N GLY A 41 -14.98 7.09 10.57
CA GLY A 41 -15.36 7.92 9.42
C GLY A 41 -14.39 9.04 9.06
N LYS A 42 -13.27 9.18 9.77
CA LYS A 42 -12.24 10.19 9.43
C LYS A 42 -11.56 9.84 8.11
N LYS A 43 -11.28 10.86 7.29
CA LYS A 43 -10.46 10.71 6.09
C LYS A 43 -9.06 10.24 6.50
N LEU A 44 -8.57 9.19 5.83
CA LEU A 44 -7.23 8.67 6.04
C LEU A 44 -6.19 9.63 5.43
N PRO A 45 -4.93 9.58 5.89
CA PRO A 45 -3.85 10.29 5.24
C PRO A 45 -3.79 9.95 3.74
N LYS A 46 -3.33 10.91 2.93
CA LYS A 46 -3.11 10.69 1.50
C LYS A 46 -2.17 9.50 1.31
N ASP A 47 -2.45 8.63 0.35
CA ASP A 47 -1.47 7.64 -0.09
C ASP A 47 -0.22 8.33 -0.66
N LEU A 48 0.84 7.54 -0.81
CA LEU A 48 2.15 7.97 -1.29
C LEU A 48 2.56 7.23 -2.57
N ARG A 49 1.57 6.74 -3.34
CA ARG A 49 1.86 5.92 -4.52
C ARG A 49 2.62 6.72 -5.57
N ASP A 50 2.14 7.90 -5.91
CA ASP A 50 2.76 8.76 -6.91
C ASP A 50 4.18 9.15 -6.49
N GLU A 51 4.37 9.53 -5.22
CA GLU A 51 5.66 9.89 -4.64
C GLU A 51 6.64 8.72 -4.65
N TRP A 52 6.16 7.50 -4.38
CA TRP A 52 6.98 6.29 -4.42
C TRP A 52 7.41 5.95 -5.84
N VAL A 53 6.50 6.04 -6.82
CA VAL A 53 6.78 5.80 -8.24
C VAL A 53 7.80 6.79 -8.76
N GLU A 54 7.62 8.08 -8.50
CA GLU A 54 8.57 9.12 -8.92
C GLU A 54 9.98 8.84 -8.34
N ARG A 55 10.05 8.37 -7.10
CA ARG A 55 11.32 8.00 -6.46
C ARG A 55 11.96 6.77 -7.11
N ALA A 56 11.17 5.75 -7.44
CA ALA A 56 11.64 4.55 -8.13
C ALA A 56 12.17 4.89 -9.53
N GLU A 57 11.45 5.72 -10.29
CA GLU A 57 11.85 6.16 -11.63
C GLU A 57 13.15 6.97 -11.60
N LYS A 58 13.37 7.80 -10.58
CA LYS A 58 14.64 8.51 -10.37
C LYS A 58 15.84 7.58 -10.14
N LEU A 59 15.59 6.36 -9.65
CA LEU A 59 16.60 5.31 -9.50
C LEU A 59 16.74 4.44 -10.76
N GLY A 60 15.96 4.72 -11.81
CA GLY A 60 15.91 3.91 -13.03
C GLY A 60 15.17 2.57 -12.85
N LEU A 61 14.33 2.46 -11.81
CA LEU A 61 13.55 1.27 -11.49
C LEU A 61 12.10 1.45 -11.94
N SER A 62 11.46 0.36 -12.33
CA SER A 62 10.03 0.34 -12.65
C SER A 62 9.18 -0.11 -11.44
N LEU A 63 7.88 0.18 -11.49
CA LEU A 63 6.88 -0.33 -10.56
C LEU A 63 6.87 -1.86 -10.44
N TRP A 64 7.20 -2.57 -11.53
CA TRP A 64 7.17 -4.04 -11.58
C TRP A 64 8.42 -4.66 -10.94
N ASP A 65 9.56 -3.94 -11.00
CA ASP A 65 10.81 -4.41 -10.39
C ASP A 65 10.68 -4.63 -8.88
N VAL A 66 9.68 -4.04 -8.20
CA VAL A 66 9.54 -4.18 -6.74
C VAL A 66 9.13 -5.58 -6.31
N GLU A 67 8.38 -6.28 -7.16
CA GLU A 67 7.95 -7.67 -6.90
C GLU A 67 8.92 -8.65 -7.58
N ASP A 68 9.37 -8.34 -8.80
CA ASP A 68 10.25 -9.24 -9.58
C ASP A 68 11.72 -9.19 -9.12
N HIS A 69 12.18 -8.03 -8.66
CA HIS A 69 13.58 -7.72 -8.35
C HIS A 69 13.73 -6.81 -7.10
N PRO A 70 13.18 -7.21 -5.94
CA PRO A 70 13.20 -6.37 -4.72
C PRO A 70 14.61 -6.00 -4.26
N GLU A 71 15.63 -6.80 -4.62
CA GLU A 71 17.04 -6.55 -4.32
C GLU A 71 17.62 -5.29 -4.99
N LYS A 72 16.97 -4.79 -6.05
CA LYS A 72 17.38 -3.55 -6.72
C LYS A 72 16.94 -2.30 -5.94
N PHE A 73 15.96 -2.44 -5.06
CA PHE A 73 15.42 -1.32 -4.30
C PHE A 73 16.23 -1.10 -3.01
N PRO A 74 16.45 0.16 -2.63
CA PRO A 74 16.91 0.46 -1.29
C PRO A 74 15.94 -0.12 -0.23
N PRO A 75 16.43 -0.78 0.84
CA PRO A 75 15.56 -1.44 1.82
C PRO A 75 14.51 -0.52 2.46
N GLU A 76 14.83 0.76 2.62
CA GLU A 76 13.92 1.78 3.13
C GLU A 76 12.73 2.07 2.21
N MET A 77 12.87 1.81 0.90
CA MET A 77 11.78 1.96 -0.08
C MET A 77 10.85 0.75 -0.12
N LEU A 78 11.17 -0.34 0.59
CA LEU A 78 10.32 -1.52 0.71
C LEU A 78 9.38 -1.44 1.93
N ASP A 79 9.61 -0.48 2.82
CA ASP A 79 8.79 -0.24 4.01
C ASP A 79 8.45 1.25 4.19
N ASP A 80 8.11 1.66 5.40
CA ASP A 80 7.67 3.03 5.69
C ASP A 80 8.80 4.03 6.02
N ARG A 81 10.06 3.59 6.05
CA ARG A 81 11.18 4.45 6.45
C ARG A 81 11.44 5.59 5.46
N TRP A 82 11.37 5.33 4.16
CA TRP A 82 11.70 6.35 3.15
C TRP A 82 10.84 7.61 3.25
N TRP A 83 9.55 7.47 3.60
CA TRP A 83 8.64 8.59 3.70
C TRP A 83 8.59 9.18 5.12
N LYS A 84 8.80 8.36 6.16
CA LYS A 84 8.97 8.86 7.53
C LYS A 84 10.19 9.75 7.67
N GLU A 85 11.30 9.36 7.06
CA GLU A 85 12.53 10.16 7.03
C GLU A 85 12.38 11.43 6.17
N ALA A 86 11.52 11.38 5.14
CA ALA A 86 11.16 12.54 4.33
C ALA A 86 10.12 13.47 4.98
N GLY A 87 9.46 13.03 6.06
CA GLY A 87 8.42 13.79 6.76
C GLY A 87 7.08 13.88 6.02
N LEU A 88 6.75 12.86 5.21
CA LEU A 88 5.53 12.81 4.38
C LEU A 88 4.33 12.18 5.07
#